data_AF-A0A0Q4IPV8-F1
#
_entry.id   AF-A0A0Q4IPV8-F1
#
_cell.length_a   1.000
_cell.length_b   1.000
_cell.length_c   1.000
_cell.angle_alpha   90.00
_cell.angle_beta   90.00
_cell.angle_gamma   90.00
#
_symmetry.space_group_name_H-M   'P 1'
#
loop_
_entity.id
_entity.type
_entity.pdbx_description
1 polymer ?
#
loop_
_entity_poly.entity_id
_entity_poly.type
_entity_poly.pdbx_seq_one_letter_code
_entity_poly.pdbx_strand_id
1 'polypeptide(L)'
;MRTPAPITPRQTHILDVLARAASHCDPCPTNARIGELIGLDPKKVGEAIKGLRDRKLIVVETVHCARRVTIVATGAQTAALLRPQEIPSAGVAR
;
A
#
# COMPACT_ATOMS: atom_id res chain seq x y z
N MET A 1 -20.07 -23.70 -3.90
CA MET A 1 -19.31 -22.42 -3.83
C MET A 1 -18.02 -22.70 -3.06
N ARG A 2 -16.83 -22.51 -3.64
CA ARG A 2 -15.57 -22.66 -2.88
C ARG A 2 -15.37 -21.41 -2.03
N THR A 3 -15.32 -21.57 -0.72
CA THR A 3 -14.91 -20.50 0.19
C THR A 3 -13.50 -20.05 -0.20
N PRO A 4 -13.24 -18.74 -0.41
CA PRO A 4 -11.89 -18.29 -0.69
C PRO A 4 -10.99 -18.70 0.48
N ALA A 5 -9.79 -19.21 0.17
CA ALA A 5 -8.83 -19.60 1.20
C ALA A 5 -8.59 -18.41 2.15
N PRO A 6 -8.46 -18.66 3.47
CA PRO A 6 -8.22 -17.59 4.43
C PRO A 6 -6.96 -16.79 4.07
N ILE A 7 -6.90 -15.54 4.53
CA ILE A 7 -5.68 -14.74 4.40
C ILE A 7 -4.59 -15.39 5.24
N THR A 8 -3.37 -15.43 4.71
CA THR A 8 -2.23 -15.99 5.47
C THR A 8 -1.75 -14.99 6.53
N PRO A 9 -1.08 -15.44 7.61
CA PRO A 9 -0.52 -14.53 8.61
C PRO A 9 0.40 -13.46 8.02
N ARG A 10 1.18 -13.81 6.98
CA ARG A 10 2.05 -12.86 6.26
C ARG A 10 1.24 -11.77 5.56
N GLN A 11 0.14 -12.15 4.91
CA GLN A 11 -0.77 -11.20 4.27
C GLN A 11 -1.43 -10.29 5.30
N THR A 12 -1.78 -10.82 6.48
CA THR A 12 -2.30 -10.00 7.59
C THR A 12 -1.29 -8.95 8.04
N HIS A 13 -0.02 -9.33 8.26
CA HIS A 13 1.00 -8.37 8.67
C HIS A 13 1.27 -7.30 7.61
N ILE A 14 1.29 -7.67 6.34
CA ILE A 14 1.45 -6.70 5.24
C ILE A 14 0.25 -5.75 5.19
N LEU A 15 -0.97 -6.27 5.35
CA LEU A 15 -2.18 -5.45 5.38
C LEU A 15 -2.16 -4.48 6.56
N ASP A 16 -1.68 -4.89 7.74
CA ASP A 16 -1.52 -4.03 8.92
C ASP A 16 -0.54 -2.88 8.65
N VAL A 17 0.62 -3.17 8.05
CA VAL A 17 1.60 -2.13 7.67
C VAL A 17 1.00 -1.13 6.68
N LEU A 18 0.29 -1.61 5.67
CA LEU A 18 -0.36 -0.76 4.68
C LEU A 18 -1.51 0.05 5.30
N ALA A 19 -2.26 -0.54 6.23
CA ALA A 19 -3.34 0.14 6.94
C ALA A 19 -2.81 1.28 7.79
N ARG A 20 -1.72 1.06 8.53
CA ARG A 20 -1.06 2.14 9.29
C ARG A 20 -0.62 3.27 8.37
N ALA A 21 0.09 2.96 7.29
CA ALA A 21 0.53 3.97 6.32
C ALA A 21 -0.66 4.75 5.73
N ALA A 22 -1.77 4.06 5.42
CA ALA A 22 -2.99 4.69 4.93
C ALA A 22 -3.66 5.58 6.00
N SER A 23 -3.70 5.14 7.27
CA SER A 23 -4.26 5.93 8.38
C SER A 23 -3.48 7.20 8.68
N HIS A 24 -2.17 7.20 8.41
CA HIS A 24 -1.32 8.37 8.57
C HIS A 24 -1.18 9.21 7.30
N CYS A 25 -1.85 8.84 6.21
CA CYS A 25 -1.64 9.44 4.89
C CYS A 25 -0.16 9.45 4.48
N ASP A 26 0.61 8.44 4.89
CA ASP A 26 2.02 8.29 4.55
C ASP A 26 2.20 7.73 3.14
N PRO A 27 3.34 8.02 2.47
CA PRO A 27 3.71 7.36 1.23
C PRO A 27 3.67 5.84 1.38
N CYS A 28 3.20 5.14 0.34
CA CYS A 28 3.21 3.68 0.42
C CYS A 28 4.66 3.18 0.56
N PRO A 29 4.97 2.41 1.62
CA PRO A 29 6.32 1.88 1.82
C PRO A 29 6.70 0.98 0.65
N THR A 30 7.99 0.78 0.36
CA THR A 30 8.48 -0.14 -0.69
C THR A 30 8.42 -1.61 -0.23
N ASN A 31 8.56 -2.58 -1.15
CA ASN A 31 8.61 -3.99 -0.76
C ASN A 31 9.79 -4.29 0.16
N ALA A 32 10.93 -3.64 -0.09
CA ALA A 32 12.10 -3.75 0.78
C ALA A 32 11.79 -3.25 2.18
N ARG A 33 11.19 -2.05 2.29
CA ARG A 33 10.84 -1.47 3.59
C ARG A 33 9.81 -2.29 4.35
N ILE A 34 8.78 -2.78 3.67
CA ILE A 34 7.80 -3.69 4.30
C ILE A 34 8.52 -4.94 4.80
N GLY A 35 9.40 -5.53 3.97
CA GLY A 35 10.19 -6.70 4.33
C GLY A 35 11.02 -6.51 5.59
N GLU A 36 11.71 -5.37 5.72
CA GLU A 36 12.42 -4.98 6.95
C GLU A 36 11.51 -4.91 8.17
N LEU A 37 10.33 -4.28 8.03
CA LEU A 37 9.40 -4.08 9.14
C LEU A 37 8.81 -5.39 9.70
N ILE A 38 8.67 -6.41 8.86
CA ILE A 38 8.03 -7.69 9.25
C ILE A 38 8.94 -8.91 9.15
N GLY A 39 10.24 -8.71 8.91
CA GLY A 39 11.23 -9.79 8.77
C GLY A 39 10.98 -10.72 7.59
N LEU A 40 10.51 -10.18 6.46
CA LEU A 40 10.16 -10.95 5.26
C LEU A 40 11.01 -10.54 4.05
N ASP A 41 11.37 -11.53 3.23
CA ASP A 41 12.06 -11.27 1.96
C ASP A 41 11.22 -10.38 1.01
N PRO A 42 11.81 -9.37 0.35
CA PRO A 42 11.09 -8.44 -0.51
C PRO A 42 10.33 -9.11 -1.68
N LYS A 43 10.81 -10.25 -2.21
CA LYS A 43 10.09 -11.01 -3.24
C LYS A 43 8.83 -11.62 -2.66
N LYS A 44 8.91 -12.22 -1.46
CA LYS A 44 7.75 -12.79 -0.75
C LYS A 44 6.72 -11.71 -0.38
N VAL A 45 7.17 -10.49 -0.07
CA VAL A 45 6.28 -9.33 0.11
C VAL A 45 5.50 -9.05 -1.19
N GLY A 46 6.21 -9.00 -2.33
CA GLY A 46 5.59 -8.80 -3.64
C GLY A 46 4.53 -9.86 -3.98
N GLU A 47 4.83 -11.13 -3.74
CA GLU A 47 3.89 -12.24 -3.92
C GLU A 47 2.65 -12.11 -3.03
N ALA A 48 2.84 -11.75 -1.77
CA ALA A 48 1.75 -11.58 -0.83
C ALA A 48 0.85 -10.39 -1.18
N ILE A 49 1.44 -9.25 -1.60
CA ILE A 49 0.71 -8.08 -2.12
C ILE A 49 -0.08 -8.44 -3.37
N LYS A 50 0.53 -9.17 -4.31
CA LYS A 50 -0.18 -9.69 -5.49
C LYS A 50 -1.37 -10.55 -5.06
N GLY A 51 -1.17 -11.46 -4.11
CA GLY A 51 -2.25 -12.29 -3.57
C GLY A 51 -3.38 -11.50 -2.90
N LEU A 52 -3.07 -10.40 -2.19
CA LEU A 52 -4.07 -9.49 -1.62
C LEU A 52 -4.86 -8.76 -2.70
N ARG A 53 -4.19 -8.29 -3.75
CA ARG A 53 -4.81 -7.61 -4.90
C ARG A 53 -5.69 -8.55 -5.71
N ASP A 54 -5.22 -9.75 -6.01
CA ASP A 54 -5.96 -10.75 -6.80
C ASP A 54 -7.24 -11.20 -6.04
N ARG A 55 -7.23 -11.10 -4.71
CA ARG A 55 -8.40 -11.29 -3.82
C ARG A 55 -9.26 -10.04 -3.63
N LYS A 56 -8.93 -8.93 -4.30
CA LYS A 56 -9.63 -7.63 -4.20
C LYS A 56 -9.70 -7.07 -2.78
N LEU A 57 -8.72 -7.38 -1.94
CA LEU A 57 -8.61 -6.80 -0.60
C LEU A 57 -7.92 -5.43 -0.63
N ILE A 58 -7.05 -5.22 -1.62
CA ILE A 58 -6.38 -3.96 -1.89
C ILE A 58 -6.44 -3.65 -3.38
N VAL A 59 -6.39 -2.36 -3.70
CA VAL A 59 -6.11 -1.85 -5.04
C VAL A 59 -4.73 -1.21 -4.99
N VAL A 60 -3.91 -1.49 -6.00
CA VAL A 60 -2.57 -0.91 -6.12
C VAL A 60 -2.52 -0.12 -7.41
N GLU A 61 -2.29 1.18 -7.28
CA GLU A 61 -2.09 2.10 -8.39
C GLU A 61 -0.59 2.46 -8.43
N THR A 62 0.04 2.31 -9.58
CA THR A 62 1.47 2.62 -9.77
C THR A 62 1.61 3.73 -10.79
N VAL A 63 2.33 4.79 -10.44
CA VAL A 63 2.71 5.88 -11.36
C VAL A 63 4.22 6.04 -11.29
N HIS A 64 4.90 5.75 -12.38
CA HIS A 64 6.36 5.66 -12.47
C HIS A 64 6.95 4.75 -11.38
N CYS A 65 7.64 5.33 -10.39
CA CYS A 65 8.30 4.62 -9.29
C CYS A 65 7.51 4.68 -7.98
N ALA A 66 6.42 5.43 -7.94
CA ALA A 66 5.60 5.57 -6.74
C ALA A 66 4.37 4.67 -6.85
N ARG A 67 3.91 4.18 -5.69
CA ARG A 67 2.69 3.38 -5.58
C ARG A 67 1.74 3.97 -4.56
N ARG A 68 0.45 3.88 -4.86
CA ARG A 68 -0.65 4.16 -3.95
C ARG A 68 -1.42 2.88 -3.72
N VAL A 69 -1.73 2.61 -2.46
CA VAL A 69 -2.49 1.43 -2.09
C VAL A 69 -3.76 1.89 -1.40
N THR A 70 -4.90 1.37 -1.88
CA THR A 70 -6.22 1.58 -1.29
C THR A 70 -6.70 0.27 -0.69
N ILE A 71 -7.09 0.30 0.58
CA ILE A 71 -7.65 -0.84 1.29
C ILE A 71 -9.15 -0.88 1.02
N VAL A 72 -9.61 -1.92 0.32
CA VAL A 72 -10.98 -1.98 -0.19
C VAL A 72 -12.03 -1.99 0.92
N ALA A 73 -11.74 -2.69 2.02
CA ALA A 73 -12.67 -2.80 3.14
C ALA A 73 -12.95 -1.47 3.84
N THR A 74 -11.98 -0.56 3.86
CA THR A 74 -12.05 0.71 4.62
C THR A 74 -12.11 1.95 3.74
N GLY A 75 -11.77 1.84 2.45
CA GLY A 75 -11.54 2.98 1.55
C GLY A 75 -10.27 3.79 1.87
N ALA A 76 -9.63 3.57 3.01
CA ALA A 76 -8.36 4.18 3.39
C ALA A 76 -7.27 3.94 2.34
N GLN A 77 -6.46 4.97 2.10
CA GLN A 77 -5.45 4.98 1.04
C GLN A 77 -4.17 5.64 1.52
N THR A 78 -3.03 5.11 1.08
CA THR A 78 -1.73 5.75 1.28
C THR A 78 -1.65 7.08 0.52
N ALA A 79 -0.66 7.92 0.85
CA ALA A 79 -0.46 9.22 0.20
C ALA A 79 -0.52 9.14 -1.32
N ALA A 80 -1.04 10.20 -1.93
CA ALA A 80 -1.15 10.31 -3.37
C ALA A 80 0.22 10.25 -4.04
N LEU A 81 0.21 9.71 -5.26
CA LEU A 81 1.33 9.74 -6.19
C LEU A 81 1.54 11.19 -6.58
N LEU A 82 2.35 11.93 -5.81
CA LEU A 82 2.73 13.29 -6.20
C LEU A 82 3.37 13.19 -7.58
N ARG A 83 2.69 13.73 -8.59
CA ARG A 83 3.36 14.08 -9.83
C ARG A 83 4.40 15.14 -9.46
N PRO A 84 5.59 15.16 -10.06
CA PRO A 84 6.57 16.23 -9.85
C PRO A 84 6.09 17.65 -10.23
N GLN A 85 4.82 17.84 -10.62
CA GLN A 85 4.28 19.07 -11.22
C GLN A 85 3.19 19.75 -10.38
N GLU A 86 2.75 19.18 -9.25
CA GLU A 86 1.72 19.79 -8.39
C GLU A 86 2.27 20.03 -6.98
N ILE A 87 3.25 20.93 -6.90
CA ILE A 87 3.42 21.71 -5.67
C ILE A 87 2.29 22.73 -5.71
N PRO A 88 1.29 22.70 -4.81
CA PRO A 88 0.44 23.88 -4.67
C PRO A 88 1.38 24.98 -4.20
N SER A 89 1.61 25.97 -5.06
CA SER A 89 2.23 27.23 -4.67
C SER A 89 1.48 27.71 -3.44
N ALA A 90 2.08 27.49 -2.27
CA ALA A 90 1.63 28.12 -1.05
C ALA A 90 1.68 29.61 -1.35
N GLY A 91 0.50 30.21 -1.50
CA GLY A 91 0.36 31.62 -1.76
C GLY A 91 1.08 32.39 -0.68
N VAL A 92 2.26 32.91 -0.99
CA VAL A 92 2.85 34.00 -0.25
C VAL A 92 2.13 35.25 -0.73
N ALA A 93 1.00 35.52 -0.10
CA ALA A 93 0.45 36.86 -0.07
C ALA A 93 1.34 37.69 0.87
N ARG A 94 2.10 38.62 0.29
CA ARG A 94 2.52 39.87 0.93
C ARG A 94 2.51 40.98 -0.10
#